data_AF-D9UHY0-F1
#
_entry.id   AF-D9UHY0-F1
#
_cell.length_a   1.000
_cell.length_b   1.000
_cell.length_c   1.000
_cell.angle_alpha   90.00
_cell.angle_beta   90.00
_cell.angle_gamma   90.00
#
_symmetry.space_group_name_H-M   'P 1'
#
loop_
_entity.id
_entity.type
_entity.pdbx_description
1 polymer ?
#
loop_
_entity_poly.entity_id
_entity_poly.type
_entity_poly.pdbx_seq_one_letter_code
_entity_poly.pdbx_strand_id
1 'polypeptide(L)'
;LDHLGPGTLDAELWRVGDRSEAYLRRAVAARVGLWGPHGYEATTTQTYRDAAGERLDGAYAYTLRLPPPPPAYGWALSAHEVPRSPGPEPRAVSDRTPGLVREPDGTVVLRLAARPPRAPAANWVPVPAGPFRAVLRLYVPEAGYRVPGLVREEPE
;
A
#
# COMPACT_ATOMS: atom_id res chain seq x y z
N LEU A 1 25.84 19.74 2.94
CA LEU A 1 24.64 19.91 2.11
C LEU A 1 24.78 19.19 0.76
N ASP A 2 26.00 19.01 0.23
CA ASP A 2 26.28 18.19 -0.96
C ASP A 2 26.55 16.70 -0.67
N HIS A 3 26.26 16.28 0.55
CA HIS A 3 26.34 14.89 1.01
C HIS A 3 24.99 14.49 1.59
N LEU A 4 24.74 13.18 1.58
CA LEU A 4 23.58 12.48 2.13
C LEU A 4 22.96 13.23 3.33
N GLY A 5 21.67 13.60 3.21
CA GLY A 5 20.95 14.28 4.29
C GLY A 5 20.84 13.41 5.55
N PRO A 6 20.60 14.00 6.73
CA PRO A 6 20.44 13.23 7.97
C PRO A 6 19.40 12.09 7.80
N GLY A 7 19.74 10.90 8.26
CA GLY A 7 18.93 9.68 8.08
C GLY A 7 19.16 8.93 6.77
N THR A 8 19.99 9.47 5.86
CA THR A 8 20.25 8.81 4.58
C THR A 8 21.29 7.70 4.71
N LEU A 9 20.92 6.48 4.29
CA LEU A 9 21.82 5.32 4.34
C LEU A 9 22.96 5.49 3.34
N ASP A 10 24.19 5.38 3.82
CA ASP A 10 25.37 5.38 2.95
C ASP A 10 25.69 3.97 2.44
N ALA A 11 24.88 3.48 1.49
CA ALA A 11 25.06 2.17 0.87
C ALA A 11 24.98 2.24 -0.66
N GLU A 12 25.70 1.35 -1.34
CA GLU A 12 25.81 1.32 -2.80
C GLU A 12 24.45 1.21 -3.50
N LEU A 13 23.52 0.42 -2.94
CA LEU A 13 22.14 0.28 -3.43
C LEU A 13 21.38 1.61 -3.53
N TRP A 14 21.75 2.61 -2.70
CA TRP A 14 21.11 3.93 -2.66
C TRP A 14 21.92 5.01 -3.40
N ARG A 15 23.03 4.64 -4.05
CA ARG A 15 23.86 5.54 -4.86
C ARG A 15 23.59 5.32 -6.34
N VAL A 16 23.47 6.40 -7.10
CA VAL A 16 23.40 6.37 -8.57
C VAL A 16 24.70 6.96 -9.10
N GLY A 17 25.63 6.08 -9.51
CA GLY A 17 26.97 6.49 -9.94
C GLY A 17 26.97 7.26 -11.27
N ASP A 18 26.08 6.89 -12.20
CA ASP A 18 25.92 7.59 -13.46
C ASP A 18 25.10 8.88 -13.30
N ARG A 19 25.67 10.03 -13.66
CA ARG A 19 25.01 11.33 -13.49
C ARG A 19 23.82 11.53 -14.42
N SER A 20 23.85 10.98 -15.63
CA SER A 20 22.76 11.09 -16.60
C SER A 20 21.54 10.30 -16.11
N GLU A 21 21.76 9.09 -15.61
CA GLU A 21 20.73 8.28 -14.97
C GLU A 21 20.17 8.96 -13.71
N ALA A 22 21.04 9.57 -12.90
CA ALA A 22 20.62 10.30 -11.70
C ALA A 22 19.70 11.49 -12.03
N TYR A 23 19.87 12.17 -13.17
CA TYR A 23 18.93 13.21 -13.60
C TYR A 23 17.57 12.63 -13.95
N LEU A 24 17.53 11.53 -14.72
CA LEU A 24 16.29 10.90 -15.13
C LEU A 24 15.51 10.34 -13.92
N ARG A 25 16.19 9.62 -13.01
CA ARG A 25 15.57 9.08 -11.79
C ARG A 25 14.99 10.19 -10.91
N ARG A 26 15.71 11.31 -10.73
CA ARG A 26 15.22 12.47 -9.97
C ARG A 26 14.05 13.17 -10.66
N ALA A 27 14.07 13.29 -11.98
CA ALA A 27 12.96 13.89 -12.73
C ALA A 27 11.67 13.05 -12.62
N VAL A 28 11.79 11.71 -12.71
CA VAL A 28 10.66 10.81 -12.50
C VAL A 28 10.16 10.90 -11.06
N ALA A 29 11.05 10.86 -10.06
CA ALA A 29 10.68 10.99 -8.65
C ALA A 29 9.96 12.32 -8.37
N ALA A 30 10.49 13.45 -8.87
CA ALA A 30 9.87 14.78 -8.71
C ALA A 30 8.50 14.87 -9.39
N ARG A 31 8.29 14.18 -10.51
CA ARG A 31 7.01 14.12 -11.21
C ARG A 31 5.98 13.24 -10.50
N VAL A 32 6.41 12.14 -9.89
CA VAL A 32 5.51 11.15 -9.26
C VAL A 32 5.19 11.52 -7.81
N GLY A 33 6.14 12.08 -7.08
CA GLY A 33 6.00 12.42 -5.67
C GLY A 33 7.17 13.27 -5.19
N LEU A 34 7.07 14.58 -5.42
CA LEU A 34 8.01 15.54 -4.88
C LEU A 34 8.06 15.40 -3.35
N TRP A 35 9.26 15.29 -2.78
CA TRP A 35 9.51 15.08 -1.34
C TRP A 35 9.08 13.72 -0.78
N GLY A 36 8.99 12.68 -1.62
CA GLY A 36 8.81 11.31 -1.15
C GLY A 36 9.98 10.85 -0.25
N PRO A 37 9.70 10.01 0.78
CA PRO A 37 10.74 9.43 1.63
C PRO A 37 11.59 8.43 0.84
N HIS A 38 12.76 8.09 1.37
CA HIS A 38 13.54 6.99 0.79
C HIS A 38 12.81 5.65 0.97
N GLY A 39 13.07 4.70 0.06
CA GLY A 39 12.36 3.41 0.06
C GLY A 39 12.55 2.58 1.35
N TYR A 40 13.68 2.76 2.04
CA TYR A 40 13.97 2.15 3.35
C TYR A 40 13.32 2.88 4.52
N GLU A 41 12.82 4.11 4.34
CA GLU A 41 12.05 4.84 5.36
C GLU A 41 10.56 4.53 5.21
N ALA A 42 10.04 4.62 4.00
CA ALA A 42 8.70 4.17 3.68
C ALA A 42 8.57 3.81 2.19
N THR A 43 7.86 2.72 1.93
CA THR A 43 7.50 2.32 0.57
C THR A 43 5.98 2.31 0.43
N THR A 44 5.51 2.69 -0.76
CA THR A 44 4.10 2.61 -1.11
C THR A 44 3.96 1.73 -2.34
N THR A 45 3.19 0.66 -2.24
CA THR A 45 2.75 -0.12 -3.40
C THR A 45 1.28 0.14 -3.64
N GLN A 46 0.88 0.14 -4.90
CA GLN A 46 -0.50 0.35 -5.29
C GLN A 46 -0.89 -0.55 -6.44
N THR A 47 -2.15 -0.97 -6.47
CA THR A 47 -2.72 -1.71 -7.59
C THR A 47 -4.06 -1.12 -8.01
N TYR A 48 -4.31 -1.17 -9.31
CA TYR A 48 -5.58 -0.80 -9.96
C TYR A 48 -6.35 -2.04 -10.42
N ARG A 49 -5.76 -3.22 -10.27
CA ARG A 49 -6.29 -4.48 -10.77
C ARG A 49 -6.24 -5.56 -9.69
N ASP A 50 -7.19 -6.48 -9.74
CA ASP A 50 -7.18 -7.71 -8.96
C ASP A 50 -6.19 -8.74 -9.53
N ALA A 51 -6.06 -9.88 -8.87
CA ALA A 51 -5.16 -10.97 -9.22
C ALA A 51 -5.49 -11.62 -10.58
N ALA A 52 -6.73 -11.48 -11.06
CA ALA A 52 -7.14 -11.92 -12.39
C ALA A 52 -6.81 -10.88 -13.48
N GLY A 53 -6.31 -9.71 -13.09
CA GLY A 53 -6.00 -8.61 -14.00
C GLY A 53 -7.20 -7.71 -14.30
N GLU A 54 -8.34 -7.90 -13.64
CA GLU A 54 -9.52 -7.06 -13.85
C GLU A 54 -9.43 -5.77 -13.03
N ARG A 55 -10.04 -4.69 -13.52
CA ARG A 55 -10.02 -3.40 -12.81
C ARG A 55 -10.76 -3.49 -11.47
N LEU A 56 -10.20 -2.84 -10.46
CA LEU A 56 -10.83 -2.71 -9.16
C LEU A 56 -12.00 -1.72 -9.22
N ASP A 57 -13.16 -2.21 -8.81
CA ASP A 57 -14.41 -1.45 -8.72
C ASP A 57 -15.19 -1.84 -7.46
N GLY A 58 -15.75 -0.84 -6.77
CA GLY A 58 -16.48 -0.98 -5.52
C GLY A 58 -17.83 -1.69 -5.61
N ALA A 59 -18.29 -2.02 -6.83
CA ALA A 59 -19.40 -2.94 -7.03
C ALA A 59 -19.11 -4.35 -6.50
N TYR A 60 -17.84 -4.70 -6.32
CA TYR A 60 -17.40 -6.00 -5.81
C TYR A 60 -16.69 -5.88 -4.46
N ALA A 61 -16.63 -7.01 -3.75
CA ALA A 61 -15.77 -7.17 -2.58
C ALA A 61 -14.48 -7.91 -2.98
N TYR A 62 -13.41 -7.64 -2.25
CA TYR A 62 -12.10 -8.26 -2.48
C TYR A 62 -11.47 -8.66 -1.16
N THR A 63 -10.69 -9.73 -1.19
CA THR A 63 -9.86 -10.16 -0.08
C THR A 63 -8.39 -9.96 -0.42
N LEU A 64 -7.66 -9.33 0.50
CA LEU A 64 -6.20 -9.33 0.53
C LEU A 64 -5.71 -10.16 1.71
N ARG A 65 -4.95 -11.21 1.42
CA ARG A 65 -4.31 -12.03 2.44
C ARG A 65 -2.84 -11.64 2.54
N LEU A 66 -2.39 -11.24 3.73
CA LEU A 66 -1.00 -10.88 4.02
C LEU A 66 -0.35 -11.99 4.88
N PRO A 67 0.36 -12.96 4.26
CA PRO A 67 0.90 -14.13 4.95
C PRO A 67 2.22 -13.87 5.67
N PRO A 68 2.18 -13.86 7.01
CA PRO A 68 2.30 -12.64 7.83
C PRO A 68 2.59 -11.33 7.06
N PRO A 69 2.08 -10.17 7.50
CA PRO A 69 2.46 -8.90 6.91
C PRO A 69 4.00 -8.71 6.87
N PRO A 70 4.52 -7.95 5.88
CA PRO A 70 5.95 -7.75 5.72
C PRO A 70 6.60 -7.29 7.03
N PRO A 71 7.80 -7.79 7.36
CA PRO A 71 8.58 -7.23 8.45
C PRO A 71 8.85 -5.76 8.16
N ALA A 72 8.22 -4.91 8.97
CA ALA A 72 8.21 -3.47 8.87
C ALA A 72 7.87 -2.91 10.26
N TYR A 73 8.27 -1.66 10.53
CA TYR A 73 7.84 -0.94 11.73
C TYR A 73 6.32 -0.71 11.78
N GLY A 74 5.68 -0.72 10.61
CA GLY A 74 4.24 -0.78 10.50
C GLY A 74 3.75 -0.82 9.06
N TRP A 75 2.45 -1.02 8.90
CA TRP A 75 1.79 -1.01 7.60
C TRP A 75 0.40 -0.40 7.68
N ALA A 76 -0.07 0.16 6.57
CA ALA A 76 -1.42 0.66 6.41
C ALA A 76 -1.94 0.41 5.00
N LEU A 77 -3.19 -0.02 4.87
CA LEU A 77 -3.91 -0.25 3.62
C LEU A 77 -5.12 0.70 3.53
N SER A 78 -5.25 1.39 2.41
CA SER A 78 -6.39 2.25 2.08
C SER A 78 -6.84 2.05 0.63
N ALA A 79 -8.07 2.46 0.32
CA ALA A 79 -8.59 2.49 -1.04
C ALA A 79 -8.92 3.92 -1.46
N HIS A 80 -8.44 4.33 -2.64
CA HIS A 80 -8.60 5.68 -3.18
C HIS A 80 -9.39 5.64 -4.47
N GLU A 81 -10.35 6.54 -4.64
CA GLU A 81 -11.12 6.72 -5.88
C GLU A 81 -10.19 7.05 -7.08
N VAL A 82 -10.59 6.60 -8.27
CA VAL A 82 -9.90 6.89 -9.53
C VAL A 82 -10.91 7.42 -10.57
N PRO A 83 -10.80 8.70 -11.00
CA PRO A 83 -9.87 9.72 -10.52
C PRO A 83 -10.19 10.13 -9.07
N ARG A 84 -9.19 10.65 -8.34
CA ARG A 84 -9.40 11.09 -6.97
C ARG A 84 -10.21 12.39 -6.95
N SER A 85 -11.39 12.36 -6.32
CA SER A 85 -12.14 13.57 -6.02
C SER A 85 -11.54 14.35 -4.83
N PRO A 86 -11.68 15.69 -4.77
CA PRO A 86 -11.38 16.45 -3.56
C PRO A 86 -12.22 15.96 -2.38
N GLY A 87 -11.61 15.82 -1.21
CA GLY A 87 -12.29 15.30 -0.03
C GLY A 87 -11.32 14.82 1.06
N PRO A 88 -11.86 14.28 2.17
CA PRO A 88 -11.03 13.72 3.24
C PRO A 88 -10.18 12.55 2.71
N GLU A 89 -9.06 12.29 3.39
CA GLU A 89 -8.30 11.06 3.15
C GLU A 89 -9.16 9.83 3.47
N PRO A 90 -9.07 8.76 2.67
CA PRO A 90 -9.83 7.55 2.94
C PRO A 90 -9.38 6.91 4.25
N ARG A 91 -10.32 6.27 4.95
CA ARG A 91 -10.01 5.47 6.14
C ARG A 91 -9.05 4.34 5.76
N ALA A 92 -7.94 4.24 6.48
CA ALA A 92 -7.00 3.13 6.37
C ALA A 92 -7.22 2.09 7.47
N VAL A 93 -6.87 0.83 7.18
CA VAL A 93 -6.65 -0.21 8.19
C VAL A 93 -5.14 -0.45 8.29
N SER A 94 -4.65 -0.60 9.50
CA SER A 94 -3.22 -0.73 9.83
C SER A 94 -2.96 -1.81 10.87
N ASP A 95 -1.69 -2.14 11.06
CA ASP A 95 -1.19 -2.99 12.15
C ASP A 95 -1.63 -2.54 13.56
N ARG A 96 -1.89 -1.24 13.71
CA ARG A 96 -2.34 -0.57 14.95
C ARG A 96 -3.85 -0.39 15.03
N THR A 97 -4.63 -0.90 14.08
CA THR A 97 -6.09 -0.79 14.12
C THR A 97 -6.66 -1.53 15.34
N PRO A 98 -7.43 -0.87 16.21
CA PRO A 98 -8.02 -1.53 17.37
C PRO A 98 -8.89 -2.73 16.95
N GLY A 99 -8.67 -3.87 17.60
CA GLY A 99 -9.40 -5.10 17.31
C GLY A 99 -9.00 -5.80 16.00
N LEU A 100 -7.89 -5.42 15.35
CA LEU A 100 -7.39 -6.12 14.17
C LEU A 100 -7.19 -7.61 14.49
N VAL A 101 -7.85 -8.44 13.69
CA VAL A 101 -7.83 -9.90 13.84
C VAL A 101 -6.69 -10.47 13.01
N ARG A 102 -5.90 -11.34 13.65
CA ARG A 102 -4.83 -12.12 13.03
C ARG A 102 -5.19 -13.60 13.11
N GLU A 103 -4.85 -14.35 12.08
CA GLU A 103 -4.90 -15.80 12.13
C GLU A 103 -3.76 -16.35 13.02
N PRO A 104 -3.82 -17.63 13.44
CA PRO A 104 -2.83 -18.21 14.35
C PRO A 104 -1.39 -18.17 13.83
N ASP A 105 -1.19 -18.18 12.51
CA ASP A 105 0.10 -18.08 11.84
C ASP A 105 0.61 -16.63 11.70
N GLY A 106 -0.15 -15.64 12.16
CA GLY A 106 0.14 -14.22 12.03
C GLY A 106 -0.40 -13.58 10.74
N THR A 107 -1.06 -14.35 9.87
CA THR A 107 -1.68 -13.84 8.65
C THR A 107 -2.77 -12.82 8.98
N VAL A 108 -2.83 -11.74 8.19
CA VAL A 108 -3.92 -10.77 8.25
C VAL A 108 -4.73 -10.86 6.97
N VAL A 109 -6.03 -11.17 7.10
CA VAL A 109 -6.99 -11.18 6.00
C VAL A 109 -7.78 -9.88 6.06
N LEU A 110 -7.64 -9.04 5.04
CA LEU A 110 -8.33 -7.77 4.90
C LEU A 110 -9.42 -7.88 3.83
N ARG A 111 -10.62 -7.42 4.17
CA ARG A 111 -11.75 -7.38 3.23
C ARG A 111 -11.97 -5.95 2.76
N LEU A 112 -11.84 -5.73 1.46
CA LEU A 112 -12.09 -4.45 0.79
C LEU A 112 -13.50 -4.49 0.21
N ALA A 113 -14.41 -3.66 0.72
CA ALA A 113 -15.80 -3.61 0.26
C ALA A 113 -16.45 -2.25 0.50
N ALA A 114 -17.39 -1.84 -0.35
CA ALA A 114 -18.08 -0.57 -0.19
C ALA A 114 -19.01 -0.55 1.03
N ARG A 115 -19.57 -1.70 1.40
CA ARG A 115 -20.45 -1.86 2.58
C ARG A 115 -19.73 -2.59 3.71
N PRO A 116 -19.95 -2.18 4.96
CA PRO A 116 -19.37 -2.88 6.11
C PRO A 116 -19.95 -4.29 6.27
N PRO A 117 -19.16 -5.26 6.77
CA PRO A 117 -19.67 -6.58 7.14
C PRO A 117 -20.55 -6.51 8.39
N ARG A 118 -21.38 -7.54 8.61
CA ARG A 118 -22.29 -7.60 9.77
C ARG A 118 -21.57 -7.70 11.13
N ALA A 119 -20.38 -8.30 11.20
CA ALA A 119 -19.48 -8.35 12.37
C ALA A 119 -18.14 -9.04 12.00
N PRO A 120 -17.05 -8.89 12.80
CA PRO A 120 -16.42 -7.65 13.21
C PRO A 120 -15.72 -6.94 12.03
N ALA A 121 -15.77 -5.61 12.00
CA ALA A 121 -15.30 -4.79 10.88
C ALA A 121 -13.85 -4.28 11.01
N ALA A 122 -13.07 -4.79 11.96
CA ALA A 122 -11.70 -4.30 12.20
C ALA A 122 -10.79 -4.53 10.98
N ASN A 123 -10.96 -5.68 10.31
CA ASN A 123 -10.23 -6.05 9.10
C ASN A 123 -10.91 -5.55 7.80
N TRP A 124 -12.01 -4.80 7.93
CA TRP A 124 -12.71 -4.24 6.77
C TRP A 124 -12.12 -2.89 6.38
N VAL A 125 -11.74 -2.79 5.10
CA VAL A 125 -11.25 -1.58 4.45
C VAL A 125 -12.39 -1.04 3.57
N PRO A 126 -12.89 0.18 3.83
CA PRO A 126 -13.91 0.78 3.00
C PRO A 126 -13.32 1.11 1.63
N VAL A 127 -14.06 0.79 0.57
CA VAL A 127 -13.74 1.22 -0.79
C VAL A 127 -14.81 2.18 -1.34
N PRO A 128 -14.43 3.09 -2.27
CA PRO A 128 -15.41 3.87 -3.03
C PRO A 128 -16.37 2.96 -3.79
N ALA A 129 -17.58 3.44 -4.13
CA ALA A 129 -18.58 2.64 -4.85
C ALA A 129 -18.24 2.34 -6.32
N GLY A 130 -17.28 3.06 -6.90
CA GLY A 130 -16.84 2.89 -8.30
C GLY A 130 -15.36 2.51 -8.41
N PRO A 131 -14.68 2.89 -9.51
CA PRO A 131 -13.29 2.56 -9.73
C PRO A 131 -12.37 3.07 -8.62
N PHE A 132 -11.49 2.21 -8.14
CA PHE A 132 -10.55 2.57 -7.09
C PHE A 132 -9.16 1.97 -7.32
N ARG A 133 -8.19 2.44 -6.55
CA ARG A 133 -6.89 1.78 -6.38
C ARG A 133 -6.66 1.46 -4.91
N ALA A 134 -6.11 0.29 -4.64
CA ALA A 134 -5.65 -0.07 -3.30
C ALA A 134 -4.21 0.40 -3.11
N VAL A 135 -3.90 0.94 -1.93
CA VAL A 135 -2.60 1.50 -1.60
C VAL A 135 -2.12 0.90 -0.28
N LEU A 136 -1.07 0.09 -0.33
CA LEU A 136 -0.39 -0.46 0.84
C LEU A 136 0.88 0.34 1.10
N ARG A 137 0.98 0.93 2.28
CA ARG A 137 2.15 1.65 2.77
C ARG A 137 2.86 0.82 3.82
N LEU A 138 4.18 0.72 3.70
CA LEU A 138 5.07 0.05 4.65
C LEU A 138 6.04 1.08 5.23
N TYR A 139 6.26 1.05 6.54
CA TYR A 139 7.19 1.91 7.25
C TYR A 139 8.42 1.12 7.68
N VAL A 140 9.60 1.56 7.26
CA VAL A 140 10.87 0.85 7.49
C VAL A 140 10.80 -0.62 7.07
N PRO A 141 10.47 -0.92 5.80
CA PRO A 141 10.34 -2.30 5.33
C PRO A 141 11.70 -2.98 5.21
N GLU A 142 11.76 -4.26 5.58
CA GLU A 142 12.86 -5.13 5.19
C GLU A 142 12.70 -5.61 3.73
N ALA A 143 13.80 -6.09 3.14
CA ALA A 143 13.80 -6.56 1.77
C ALA A 143 13.09 -7.93 1.61
N GLY A 144 12.59 -8.21 0.40
CA GLY A 144 12.19 -9.57 0.00
C GLY A 144 10.71 -9.92 0.14
N TYR A 145 9.85 -8.99 0.57
CA TYR A 145 8.41 -9.28 0.66
C TYR A 145 7.66 -8.99 -0.65
N ARG A 146 6.96 -10.00 -1.17
CA ARG A 146 6.05 -9.86 -2.32
C ARG A 146 4.62 -9.76 -1.81
N VAL A 147 4.00 -8.60 -2.05
CA VAL A 147 2.59 -8.37 -1.69
C VAL A 147 1.68 -9.21 -2.59
N PRO A 148 0.82 -10.08 -2.04
CA PRO A 148 -0.14 -10.85 -2.83
C PRO A 148 -1.15 -9.94 -3.56
N GLY A 149 -1.73 -10.46 -4.65
CA GLY A 149 -2.80 -9.78 -5.35
C GLY A 149 -4.12 -9.77 -4.56
N LEU A 150 -4.95 -8.77 -4.82
CA LEU A 150 -6.34 -8.76 -4.35
C LEU A 150 -7.13 -9.84 -5.09
N VAL A 151 -7.87 -10.68 -4.38
CA VAL A 151 -8.76 -11.67 -4.98
C VAL A 151 -10.18 -11.15 -4.89
N ARG A 152 -10.89 -11.09 -6.01
CA ARG A 152 -12.31 -10.73 -6.05
C ARG A 152 -13.14 -11.84 -5.40
N GLU A 153 -14.08 -11.47 -4.55
CA GLU A 153 -15.04 -12.40 -3.96
C GLU A 153 -16.15 -12.69 -4.99
N GLU A 154 -16.55 -13.97 -5.09
CA GLU A 154 -17.75 -14.34 -5.84
C GLU A 154 -18.99 -13.71 -5.18
N PRO A 155 -19.98 -13.23 -5.94
CA PRO A 155 -21.22 -12.74 -5.38
C PRO A 155 -21.95 -13.87 -4.63
N GLU A 156 -22.43 -13.55 -3.42
CA GLU A 156 -23.35 -14.41 -2.65
C GLU A 156 -24.71 -14.60 -3.33
#